data_AF-A0A948XLP1-F1
#
_entry.id   AF-A0A948XLP1-F1
#
_cell.length_a   1.000
_cell.length_b   1.000
_cell.length_c   1.000
_cell.angle_alpha   90.00
_cell.angle_beta   90.00
_cell.angle_gamma   90.00
#
_symmetry.space_group_name_H-M   'P 1'
#
loop_
_entity.id
_entity.type
_entity.pdbx_description
1 polymer ?
#
loop_
_entity_poly.entity_id
_entity_poly.type
_entity_poly.pdbx_seq_one_letter_code
_entity_poly.pdbx_strand_id
1 'polypeptide(L)'
;MLEISNDLKETLKESLHAYYTSIKRGDLIKLSSLMTGESYLLTLSTLGFKKAFRDESFKHLLEEMEHEPKSLLEVEKLLSTELKNEARKNIVDVLFYEPKGLDRVTLHYKQDAQTKKIYFSKQDEIWKIDLKAGRKKDD
;
A
#
# COMPACT_ATOMS: atom_id res chain seq x y z
N MET A 1 0.10 9.06 27.34
CA MET A 1 0.69 8.63 26.05
C MET A 1 -0.10 7.41 25.62
N LEU A 2 -0.72 7.40 24.44
CA LEU A 2 -1.39 6.19 23.96
C LEU A 2 -0.29 5.17 23.67
N GLU A 3 -0.38 4.00 24.30
CA GLU A 3 0.53 2.89 24.06
C GLU A 3 -0.20 1.84 23.23
N ILE A 4 0.43 1.38 22.15
CA ILE A 4 -0.14 0.31 21.33
C ILE A 4 0.30 -1.05 21.88
N SER A 5 -0.63 -2.01 21.88
CA SER A 5 -0.35 -3.37 22.35
C SER A 5 0.71 -4.06 21.49
N ASN A 6 1.40 -5.05 22.06
CA ASN A 6 2.38 -5.85 21.31
C ASN A 6 1.72 -6.64 20.16
N ASP A 7 0.49 -7.14 20.37
CA ASP A 7 -0.28 -7.82 19.32
C ASP A 7 -0.55 -6.89 18.13
N LEU A 8 -0.87 -5.62 18.39
CA LEU A 8 -1.04 -4.63 17.35
C LEU A 8 0.29 -4.34 16.65
N LYS A 9 1.40 -4.18 17.39
CA LYS A 9 2.73 -3.98 16.80
C LYS A 9 3.11 -5.08 15.81
N GLU A 10 2.90 -6.35 16.18
CA GLU A 10 3.18 -7.48 15.29
C GLU A 10 2.22 -7.49 14.10
N THR A 11 0.91 -7.27 14.31
CA THR A 11 -0.07 -7.18 13.21
C THR A 11 0.34 -6.14 12.14
N LEU A 12 0.74 -4.94 12.57
CA LEU A 12 1.15 -3.86 11.65
C LEU A 12 2.46 -4.19 10.93
N LYS A 13 3.41 -4.83 11.63
CA LYS A 13 4.69 -5.26 11.07
C LYS A 13 4.51 -6.39 10.04
N GLU A 14 3.69 -7.39 10.34
CA GLU A 14 3.32 -8.46 9.41
C GLU A 14 2.63 -7.89 8.18
N SER A 15 1.73 -6.92 8.36
CA SER A 15 1.06 -6.22 7.26
C SER A 15 2.05 -5.46 6.35
N LEU A 16 3.06 -4.81 6.93
CA LEU A 16 4.15 -4.17 6.17
C LEU A 16 4.97 -5.19 5.36
N HIS A 17 5.34 -6.32 5.98
CA HIS A 17 6.07 -7.38 5.27
C HIS A 17 5.21 -8.02 4.17
N ALA A 18 3.93 -8.23 4.43
CA ALA A 18 2.97 -8.75 3.46
C ALA A 18 2.82 -7.78 2.27
N TYR A 19 2.73 -6.48 2.52
CA TYR A 19 2.67 -5.44 1.48
C TYR A 19 3.84 -5.55 0.50
N TYR A 20 5.08 -5.57 1.00
CA TYR A 20 6.26 -5.69 0.15
C TYR A 20 6.38 -7.06 -0.52
N THR A 21 5.96 -8.13 0.16
CA THR A 21 5.93 -9.48 -0.41
C THR A 21 4.93 -9.55 -1.56
N SER A 22 3.75 -8.96 -1.42
CA SER A 22 2.73 -8.87 -2.45
C SER A 22 3.22 -8.09 -3.66
N ILE A 23 3.84 -6.92 -3.46
CA ILE A 23 4.45 -6.15 -4.55
C ILE A 23 5.50 -6.99 -5.28
N LYS A 24 6.45 -7.61 -4.55
CA LYS A 24 7.51 -8.43 -5.14
C LYS A 24 6.95 -9.60 -5.95
N ARG A 25 5.86 -10.21 -5.51
CA ARG A 25 5.22 -11.35 -6.17
C ARG A 25 4.22 -10.95 -7.25
N GLY A 26 3.95 -9.64 -7.44
CA GLY A 26 2.83 -9.17 -8.25
C GLY A 26 1.48 -9.70 -7.78
N ASP A 27 1.32 -9.99 -6.48
CA ASP A 27 0.08 -10.50 -5.90
C ASP A 27 -0.82 -9.34 -5.48
N LEU A 28 -1.52 -8.79 -6.47
CA LEU A 28 -2.36 -7.61 -6.31
C LEU A 28 -3.67 -7.91 -5.56
N ILE A 29 -4.16 -9.15 -5.59
CA ILE A 29 -5.32 -9.59 -4.78
C ILE A 29 -4.95 -9.55 -3.30
N LYS A 30 -3.77 -10.07 -2.92
CA LYS A 30 -3.31 -9.95 -1.54
C LYS A 30 -3.06 -8.48 -1.18
N LEU A 31 -2.48 -7.70 -2.10
CA LEU A 31 -2.23 -6.28 -1.87
C LEU A 31 -3.52 -5.52 -1.58
N SER A 32 -4.57 -5.70 -2.39
CA SER A 32 -5.86 -5.04 -2.19
C SER A 32 -6.49 -5.39 -0.83
N SER A 33 -6.32 -6.64 -0.38
CA SER A 33 -6.81 -7.08 0.93
C SER A 33 -6.09 -6.41 2.13
N LEU A 34 -4.90 -5.85 1.94
CA LEU A 34 -4.12 -5.19 3.00
C LEU A 34 -4.42 -3.69 3.11
N MET A 35 -5.04 -3.09 2.10
CA MET A 35 -5.18 -1.65 1.96
C MET A 35 -6.64 -1.23 2.02
N THR A 36 -6.89 0.05 2.31
CA THR A 36 -8.18 0.66 1.99
C THR A 36 -8.35 0.72 0.47
N GLY A 37 -9.58 0.67 -0.05
CA GLY A 37 -9.83 0.71 -1.49
C GLY A 37 -9.19 1.92 -2.18
N GLU A 38 -9.33 3.11 -1.58
CA GLU A 38 -8.70 4.33 -2.09
C GLU A 38 -7.17 4.27 -2.09
N SER A 39 -6.56 3.70 -1.04
CA SER A 39 -5.10 3.56 -0.97
C SER A 39 -4.59 2.53 -1.96
N TYR A 40 -5.39 1.51 -2.24
CA TYR A 40 -5.08 0.51 -3.25
C TYR A 40 -5.07 1.13 -4.65
N LEU A 41 -6.10 1.88 -5.03
CA LEU A 41 -6.16 2.59 -6.31
C LEU A 41 -5.00 3.60 -6.48
N LEU A 42 -4.68 4.35 -5.42
CA LEU A 42 -3.51 5.25 -5.42
C LEU A 42 -2.19 4.47 -5.61
N THR A 43 -2.10 3.28 -5.02
CA THR A 43 -0.93 2.40 -5.19
C THR A 43 -0.82 1.90 -6.62
N LEU A 44 -1.92 1.43 -7.24
CA LEU A 44 -1.93 1.04 -8.65
C LEU A 44 -1.52 2.21 -9.56
N SER A 45 -2.04 3.41 -9.29
CA SER A 45 -1.67 4.64 -10.03
C SER A 45 -0.17 4.91 -9.94
N THR A 46 0.41 4.79 -8.74
CA THR A 46 1.83 5.02 -8.49
C THR A 46 2.70 3.97 -9.17
N LEU A 47 2.32 2.70 -9.09
CA LEU A 47 3.05 1.59 -9.71
C LEU A 47 2.98 1.66 -11.24
N GLY A 48 1.82 2.00 -11.79
CA GLY A 48 1.58 2.09 -13.23
C GLY A 48 2.09 3.37 -13.89
N PHE A 49 2.51 4.39 -13.12
CA PHE A 49 2.90 5.69 -13.66
C PHE A 49 3.97 5.60 -14.77
N LYS A 50 5.03 4.81 -14.55
CA LYS A 50 6.12 4.62 -15.52
C LYS A 50 5.63 3.99 -16.82
N LYS A 51 4.67 3.06 -16.74
CA LYS A 51 4.07 2.40 -17.90
C LYS A 51 3.11 3.33 -18.63
N ALA A 52 2.24 4.02 -17.90
CA ALA A 52 1.29 5.01 -18.44
C ALA A 52 1.99 6.13 -19.21
N PHE A 53 3.19 6.52 -18.77
CA PHE A 53 4.01 7.51 -19.49
C PHE A 53 4.45 7.04 -20.89
N ARG A 54 4.49 5.73 -21.14
CA ARG A 54 5.02 5.14 -22.39
C ARG A 54 3.95 4.47 -23.26
N ASP A 55 2.76 4.25 -22.70
CA ASP A 55 1.69 3.45 -23.28
C ASP A 55 0.36 4.16 -23.01
N GLU A 56 -0.12 4.90 -24.02
CA GLU A 56 -1.34 5.71 -23.92
C GLU A 56 -2.58 4.84 -23.67
N SER A 57 -2.63 3.64 -24.25
CA SER A 57 -3.73 2.69 -24.01
C SER A 57 -3.76 2.27 -22.54
N PHE A 58 -2.59 1.99 -21.96
CA PHE A 58 -2.51 1.69 -20.53
C PHE A 58 -2.85 2.90 -19.66
N LYS A 59 -2.47 4.11 -20.07
CA LYS A 59 -2.84 5.34 -19.37
C LYS A 59 -4.36 5.49 -19.27
N HIS A 60 -5.09 5.25 -20.36
CA HIS A 60 -6.56 5.25 -20.32
C HIS A 60 -7.14 4.19 -19.38
N LEU A 61 -6.59 2.96 -19.38
CA LEU A 61 -7.01 1.94 -18.41
C LEU A 61 -6.78 2.39 -16.96
N LEU A 62 -5.66 3.07 -16.70
CA LEU A 62 -5.30 3.57 -15.37
C LEU A 62 -6.19 4.73 -14.92
N GLU A 63 -6.67 5.57 -15.85
CA GLU A 63 -7.61 6.67 -15.58
C GLU A 63 -9.03 6.14 -15.29
N GLU A 64 -9.46 5.09 -15.96
CA GLU A 64 -10.83 4.54 -15.84
C GLU A 64 -11.00 3.49 -14.73
N MET A 65 -9.91 2.97 -14.14
CA MET A 65 -9.97 1.84 -13.21
C MET A 65 -10.82 2.07 -11.95
N GLU A 66 -11.02 3.33 -11.54
CA GLU A 66 -11.86 3.66 -10.38
C GLU A 66 -13.36 3.47 -10.69
N HIS A 67 -13.74 3.59 -11.96
CA HIS A 67 -15.14 3.61 -12.40
C HIS A 67 -15.52 2.38 -13.23
N GLU A 68 -14.54 1.71 -13.85
CA GLU A 68 -14.77 0.55 -14.70
C GLU A 68 -14.05 -0.71 -14.17
N PRO A 69 -14.80 -1.71 -13.64
CA PRO A 69 -14.22 -2.95 -13.12
C PRO A 69 -13.36 -3.74 -14.12
N LYS A 70 -13.68 -3.63 -15.43
CA LYS A 70 -12.88 -4.25 -16.49
C LYS A 70 -11.51 -3.59 -16.63
N SER A 71 -11.47 -2.26 -16.56
CA SER A 71 -10.23 -1.50 -16.60
C SER A 71 -9.36 -1.80 -15.38
N LEU A 72 -9.95 -1.89 -14.18
CA LEU A 72 -9.24 -2.34 -12.98
C LEU A 72 -8.61 -3.72 -13.16
N LEU A 73 -9.37 -4.70 -13.66
CA LEU A 73 -8.87 -6.06 -13.86
C LEU A 73 -7.68 -6.11 -14.84
N GLU A 74 -7.74 -5.35 -15.93
CA GLU A 74 -6.65 -5.33 -16.91
C GLU A 74 -5.42 -4.58 -16.37
N VAL A 75 -5.61 -3.48 -15.62
CA VAL A 75 -4.52 -2.80 -14.90
C VAL A 75 -3.83 -3.77 -13.94
N GLU A 76 -4.61 -4.50 -13.13
CA GLU A 76 -4.07 -5.47 -12.19
C GLU A 76 -3.25 -6.57 -12.88
N LYS A 77 -3.78 -7.13 -13.96
CA LYS A 77 -3.11 -8.18 -14.74
C LYS A 77 -1.79 -7.71 -15.34
N LEU A 78 -1.77 -6.52 -15.94
CA LEU A 78 -0.58 -5.93 -16.55
C LEU A 78 0.48 -5.60 -15.49
N LEU A 79 0.09 -4.93 -14.40
CA LEU A 79 1.00 -4.57 -13.32
C LEU A 79 1.52 -5.80 -12.56
N SER A 80 0.70 -6.81 -12.34
CA SER A 80 1.13 -8.08 -11.72
C SER A 80 2.32 -8.70 -12.46
N THR A 81 2.26 -8.68 -13.80
CA THR A 81 3.33 -9.23 -14.65
C THR A 81 4.59 -8.37 -14.59
N GLU A 82 4.46 -7.04 -14.67
CA GLU A 82 5.60 -6.11 -14.61
C GLU A 82 6.31 -6.18 -13.24
N LEU A 83 5.55 -6.20 -12.15
CA LEU A 83 6.08 -6.30 -10.79
C LEU A 83 6.90 -7.57 -10.56
N LYS A 84 6.45 -8.71 -11.08
CA LYS A 84 7.21 -9.98 -11.02
C LYS A 84 8.54 -9.88 -11.75
N ASN A 85 8.56 -9.19 -12.90
CA ASN A 85 9.76 -9.01 -13.72
C ASN A 85 10.74 -8.00 -13.10
N GLU A 86 10.24 -6.98 -12.40
CA GLU A 86 11.04 -5.97 -11.72
C GLU A 86 11.37 -6.33 -10.25
N ALA A 87 11.02 -7.55 -9.81
CA ALA A 87 11.11 -7.98 -8.43
C ALA A 87 12.54 -7.84 -7.86
N ARG A 88 12.70 -6.97 -6.88
CA ARG A 88 13.95 -6.78 -6.12
C ARG A 88 13.80 -7.24 -4.69
N LYS A 89 14.93 -7.57 -4.06
CA LYS A 89 14.98 -7.82 -2.62
C LYS A 89 15.00 -6.47 -1.92
N ASN A 90 14.00 -6.22 -1.08
CA ASN A 90 13.97 -5.07 -0.17
C ASN A 90 14.29 -5.59 1.24
N ILE A 91 15.12 -4.85 1.97
CA ILE A 91 15.30 -5.06 3.41
C ILE A 91 14.44 -4.03 4.13
N VAL A 92 13.56 -4.52 5.01
CA VAL A 92 12.59 -3.71 5.73
C VAL A 92 12.77 -3.91 7.22
N ASP A 93 13.18 -2.85 7.92
CA ASP A 93 13.40 -2.85 9.36
C ASP A 93 12.44 -1.86 10.03
N VAL A 94 11.57 -2.36 10.92
CA VAL A 94 10.67 -1.50 11.70
C VAL A 94 11.48 -0.69 12.73
N LEU A 95 11.23 0.62 12.81
CA LEU A 95 11.92 1.52 13.74
C LEU A 95 11.06 1.79 14.98
N PHE A 96 9.89 2.38 14.79
CA PHE A 96 8.96 2.68 15.88
C PHE A 96 7.55 2.92 15.36
N TYR A 97 6.60 2.96 16.29
CA TYR A 97 5.18 3.14 16.02
C TYR A 97 4.71 4.42 16.67
N GLU A 98 3.98 5.23 15.91
CA GLU A 98 3.43 6.50 16.36
C GLU A 98 1.90 6.44 16.32
N PRO A 99 1.24 6.20 17.46
CA PRO A 99 -0.22 6.21 17.53
C PRO A 99 -0.76 7.63 17.29
N LYS A 100 -1.82 7.72 16.49
CA LYS A 100 -2.50 8.96 16.09
C LYS A 100 -3.98 8.92 16.47
N GLY A 101 -4.26 8.62 17.74
CA GLY A 101 -5.60 8.32 18.23
C GLY A 101 -5.80 6.81 18.44
N LEU A 102 -7.05 6.38 18.54
CA LEU A 102 -7.41 4.98 18.83
C LEU A 102 -7.48 4.10 17.57
N ASP A 103 -7.63 4.74 16.41
CA ASP A 103 -7.96 4.11 15.13
C ASP A 103 -6.87 4.34 14.07
N ARG A 104 -5.75 4.97 14.42
CA ARG A 104 -4.67 5.30 13.48
C ARG A 104 -3.28 5.08 14.07
N VAL A 105 -2.39 4.53 13.26
CA VAL A 105 -0.96 4.36 13.61
C VAL A 105 -0.10 4.71 12.41
N THR A 106 0.94 5.51 12.63
CA THR A 106 2.02 5.66 11.65
C THR A 106 3.16 4.72 12.03
N LEU A 107 3.52 3.81 11.14
CA LEU A 107 4.67 2.93 11.28
C LEU A 107 5.87 3.53 10.57
N HIS A 108 6.92 3.83 11.32
CA HIS A 108 8.19 4.31 10.80
C HIS A 108 9.12 3.12 10.60
N TYR A 109 9.69 2.99 9.42
CA TYR A 109 10.54 1.86 9.05
C TYR A 109 11.69 2.32 8.15
N LYS A 110 12.71 1.48 8.02
CA LYS A 110 13.81 1.65 7.07
C LYS A 110 13.60 0.69 5.91
N GLN A 111 13.62 1.20 4.69
CA GLN A 111 13.70 0.39 3.47
C GLN A 111 15.00 0.74 2.75
N ASP A 112 15.90 -0.23 2.57
CA ASP A 112 17.14 -0.07 1.80
C ASP A 112 17.93 1.19 2.20
N ALA A 113 18.14 1.33 3.51
CA ALA A 113 18.78 2.46 4.18
C ALA A 113 18.00 3.79 4.21
N GLN A 114 16.83 3.90 3.58
CA GLN A 114 15.99 5.09 3.63
C GLN A 114 14.87 4.97 4.65
N THR A 115 14.69 6.00 5.48
CA THR A 115 13.57 6.08 6.41
C THR A 115 12.28 6.39 5.66
N LYS A 116 11.25 5.59 5.90
CA LYS A 116 9.92 5.72 5.31
C LYS A 116 8.85 5.62 6.38
N LYS A 117 7.64 5.99 5.99
CA LYS A 117 6.44 5.90 6.81
C LYS A 117 5.38 5.16 6.03
N ILE A 118 4.59 4.36 6.73
CA ILE A 118 3.34 3.80 6.22
C ILE A 118 2.27 4.07 7.27
N TYR A 119 1.08 4.34 6.81
CA TYR A 119 -0.02 4.77 7.66
C TYR A 119 -1.05 3.65 7.70
N PHE A 120 -1.58 3.40 8.89
CA PHE A 120 -2.63 2.43 9.11
C PHE A 120 -3.84 3.11 9.72
N SER A 121 -5.03 2.69 9.30
CA SER A 121 -6.29 3.04 9.94
C SER A 121 -7.12 1.79 10.22
N LYS A 122 -7.95 1.84 11.26
CA LYS A 122 -8.86 0.77 11.66
C LYS A 122 -10.19 0.93 10.92
N GLN A 123 -10.60 -0.09 10.17
CA GLN A 123 -11.90 -0.20 9.49
C GLN A 123 -12.57 -1.51 9.91
N ASP A 124 -13.76 -1.43 10.51
CA ASP A 124 -14.55 -2.60 10.95
C ASP A 124 -13.71 -3.62 11.75
N GLU A 125 -12.99 -3.13 12.77
CA GLU A 125 -12.06 -3.92 13.60
C GLU A 125 -10.77 -4.42 12.92
N ILE A 126 -10.59 -4.18 11.63
CA ILE A 126 -9.41 -4.61 10.87
C ILE A 126 -8.50 -3.42 10.60
N TRP A 127 -7.19 -3.60 10.85
CA TRP A 127 -6.18 -2.60 10.49
C TRP A 127 -5.81 -2.72 9.01
N LYS A 128 -5.91 -1.61 8.29
CA LYS A 128 -5.63 -1.51 6.86
C LYS A 128 -4.57 -0.45 6.61
N ILE A 129 -3.76 -0.64 5.58
CA ILE A 129 -2.86 0.40 5.08
C ILE A 129 -3.71 1.50 4.45
N ASP A 130 -3.54 2.72 4.93
CA ASP A 130 -4.29 3.89 4.55
C ASP A 130 -3.35 5.06 4.24
N LEU A 131 -2.88 5.15 3.00
CA LEU A 131 -1.91 6.15 2.55
C LEU A 131 -2.46 7.59 2.61
N LYS A 132 -3.79 7.77 2.72
CA LYS A 132 -4.42 9.08 2.90
C LYS A 132 -4.49 9.48 4.37
N ALA A 133 -4.45 8.55 5.33
CA ALA A 133 -4.47 8.85 6.76
C ALA A 133 -3.25 9.66 7.26
N GLY A 134 -2.17 9.72 6.48
CA GLY A 134 -1.01 10.57 6.76
C GLY A 134 -1.16 12.04 6.36
N ARG A 135 -2.19 12.39 5.57
CA ARG A 135 -2.53 13.78 5.27
C ARG A 135 -3.23 14.37 6.50
N LYS A 136 -2.87 15.58 6.92
CA LYS A 136 -3.70 16.34 7.86
C LYS A 136 -5.12 16.34 7.28
N LYS A 137 -6.10 15.86 8.03
CA LYS A 137 -7.44 16.40 7.87
C LYS A 137 -7.30 17.84 8.37
N ASP A 138 -7.40 18.80 7.48
CA ASP A 138 -7.69 20.15 7.91
C ASP A 138 -9.09 20.05 8.53
N ASP A 139 -9.14 20.20 9.86
CA ASP A 139 -10.39 20.38 10.62
C ASP A 139 -11.03 21.72 10.26
#